data_AF-A0A7G1IND6-F1
#
_entry.id   AF-A0A7G1IND6-F1
#
_cell.length_a   1.000
_cell.length_b   1.000
_cell.length_c   1.000
_cell.angle_alpha   90.00
_cell.angle_beta   90.00
_cell.angle_gamma   90.00
#
_symmetry.space_group_name_H-M   'P 1'
#
loop_
_entity.id
_entity.type
_entity.pdbx_description
1 polymer ?
#
loop_
_entity_poly.entity_id
_entity_poly.type
_entity_poly.pdbx_seq_one_letter_code
_entity_poly.pdbx_strand_id
1 'polypeptide(L)'
;MPVNKVHPSGGDGATGGGDLADHSKPSSSTAAHETNPGSQPGIEESPPTSSAGEHPSEAARNSGDETSDQHRKPSGEHQLSNQLTDDIDTSSVDSDYYPPGSLPSYEELRDLTRSEADKAFYWSGRDVSGVGVGPDGSGIAEHFAGEANGTTLEMLLEHNGLKPLPRWNELDPESVRFWEEASAAYADNATGTVTAIVGCNLRPGNVWQTIEIPRLIGNLNVTKIIQIDPDTGLSTVIFER
;
A
#
# COMPACT_ATOMS: atom_id res chain seq x y z
N MET A 1 72.59 20.81 -21.59
CA MET A 1 72.14 22.16 -21.17
C MET A 1 70.68 22.04 -20.72
N PRO A 2 70.25 22.71 -19.64
CA PRO A 2 70.60 22.34 -18.27
C PRO A 2 69.46 22.50 -17.23
N VAL A 3 69.78 22.07 -16.01
CA VAL A 3 69.39 22.60 -14.67
C VAL A 3 67.94 22.52 -14.14
N ASN A 4 67.78 21.58 -13.21
CA ASN A 4 66.99 21.75 -11.98
C ASN A 4 67.50 22.97 -11.18
N LYS A 5 66.57 23.76 -10.64
CA LYS A 5 66.86 24.87 -9.74
C LYS A 5 66.32 24.59 -8.33
N VAL A 6 67.13 25.04 -7.39
CA VAL A 6 67.18 24.81 -5.95
C VAL A 6 66.15 25.66 -5.18
N HIS A 7 65.73 25.19 -4.00
CA HIS A 7 65.13 25.90 -2.83
C HIS A 7 66.02 27.11 -2.34
N PRO A 8 65.83 27.84 -1.20
CA PRO A 8 64.96 27.66 0.00
C PRO A 8 64.45 28.99 0.66
N SER A 9 64.11 28.89 1.96
CA SER A 9 63.83 29.92 3.01
C SER A 9 62.35 30.17 3.30
N GLY A 10 61.85 30.10 4.54
CA GLY A 10 62.45 29.95 5.86
C GLY A 10 61.48 30.58 6.89
N GLY A 11 61.42 30.08 8.12
CA GLY A 11 60.64 30.72 9.19
C GLY A 11 60.33 29.81 10.39
N ASP A 12 61.11 29.99 11.45
CA ASP A 12 61.10 29.32 12.76
C ASP A 12 59.92 29.65 13.70
N GLY A 13 59.75 28.81 14.73
CA GLY A 13 59.24 29.19 16.07
C GLY A 13 57.93 28.48 16.48
N ALA A 14 57.89 27.37 17.22
CA ALA A 14 58.37 27.03 18.58
C ALA A 14 57.30 27.15 19.69
N THR A 15 57.21 26.06 20.48
CA THR A 15 56.86 25.92 21.92
C THR A 15 55.48 25.36 22.35
N GLY A 16 55.59 24.37 23.27
CA GLY A 16 54.56 23.85 24.19
C GLY A 16 54.15 22.40 23.86
N GLY A 17 54.57 21.31 24.51
CA GLY A 17 55.13 21.10 25.85
C GLY A 17 54.09 20.45 26.77
N GLY A 18 54.19 19.14 27.03
CA GLY A 18 53.42 18.47 28.10
C GLY A 18 53.14 16.98 27.89
N ASP A 19 54.11 16.12 28.23
CA ASP A 19 53.93 14.70 28.55
C ASP A 19 53.28 14.52 29.94
N LEU A 20 52.38 13.54 30.11
CA LEU A 20 52.48 12.42 31.09
C LEU A 20 51.16 11.62 31.20
N ALA A 21 51.35 10.32 31.42
CA ALA A 21 50.42 9.17 31.55
C ALA A 21 49.22 9.39 32.52
N ASP A 22 48.18 8.56 32.61
CA ASP A 22 48.16 7.11 32.82
C ASP A 22 46.69 6.59 32.82
N HIS A 23 46.58 5.27 32.64
CA HIS A 23 45.42 4.38 32.64
C HIS A 23 44.31 4.65 33.67
N SER A 24 43.04 4.44 33.27
CA SER A 24 42.17 3.41 33.88
C SER A 24 40.78 3.31 33.21
N LYS A 25 40.29 2.07 33.24
CA LYS A 25 39.15 1.45 32.56
C LYS A 25 37.75 1.83 33.13
N PRO A 26 36.66 1.45 32.43
CA PRO A 26 35.29 1.87 32.73
C PRO A 26 34.66 1.11 33.92
N SER A 27 33.67 1.75 34.56
CA SER A 27 32.82 1.10 35.56
C SER A 27 31.56 0.50 34.92
N SER A 28 31.36 -0.79 35.15
CA SER A 28 30.08 -1.50 35.07
C SER A 28 29.91 -2.26 36.40
N SER A 29 28.72 -2.16 37.00
CA SER A 29 28.21 -3.08 38.03
C SER A 29 26.69 -2.90 38.07
N THR A 30 25.84 -3.75 37.48
CA THR A 30 25.32 -5.09 37.87
C THR A 30 24.53 -5.20 39.18
N ALA A 31 23.41 -5.94 39.02
CA ALA A 31 22.55 -6.65 39.99
C ALA A 31 21.50 -5.82 40.75
N ALA A 32 20.29 -6.28 41.07
CA ALA A 32 19.38 -7.37 40.68
C ALA A 32 18.24 -7.29 41.71
N HIS A 33 16.96 -7.44 41.33
CA HIS A 33 16.01 -8.22 42.14
C HIS A 33 14.67 -8.44 41.42
N GLU A 34 14.37 -9.72 41.17
CA GLU A 34 13.02 -10.26 41.07
C GLU A 34 12.18 -9.89 42.30
N THR A 35 10.89 -9.63 42.09
CA THR A 35 9.81 -10.39 42.74
C THR A 35 8.48 -10.16 42.01
N ASN A 36 7.86 -11.26 41.58
CA ASN A 36 6.44 -11.37 41.29
C ASN A 36 5.87 -12.35 42.33
N PRO A 37 4.69 -12.06 42.91
CA PRO A 37 3.75 -13.14 43.17
C PRO A 37 2.35 -12.77 42.67
N GLY A 38 1.76 -13.70 41.92
CA GLY A 38 0.44 -13.55 41.34
C GLY A 38 -0.71 -13.61 42.35
N SER A 39 -1.92 -13.42 41.83
CA SER A 39 -3.15 -14.11 42.25
C SER A 39 -4.30 -13.71 41.33
N GLN A 40 -4.84 -14.72 40.64
CA GLN A 40 -6.21 -14.74 40.09
C GLN A 40 -7.05 -15.56 41.08
N PRO A 41 -8.32 -15.22 41.31
CA PRO A 41 -9.42 -16.02 40.74
C PRO A 41 -10.55 -15.11 40.24
N GLY A 42 -11.25 -15.39 39.13
CA GLY A 42 -12.09 -16.56 38.91
C GLY A 42 -13.55 -16.18 39.20
N ILE A 43 -14.34 -15.91 38.15
CA ILE A 43 -15.78 -16.18 38.13
C ILE A 43 -16.17 -16.64 36.71
N GLU A 44 -16.93 -17.71 36.71
CA GLU A 44 -17.46 -18.52 35.60
C GLU A 44 -18.92 -18.09 35.30
N GLU A 45 -19.53 -18.66 34.25
CA GLU A 45 -20.98 -18.70 33.94
C GLU A 45 -21.53 -17.50 33.12
N SER A 46 -22.21 -17.58 31.96
CA SER A 46 -22.81 -18.63 31.12
C SER A 46 -23.27 -18.02 29.76
N PRO A 47 -23.75 -18.80 28.76
CA PRO A 47 -23.95 -18.39 27.36
C PRO A 47 -25.33 -17.77 27.04
N PRO A 48 -25.55 -17.18 25.84
CA PRO A 48 -26.85 -16.61 25.47
C PRO A 48 -27.83 -17.68 24.95
N THR A 49 -29.04 -17.70 25.52
CA THR A 49 -30.21 -18.42 24.99
C THR A 49 -31.05 -17.55 24.05
N SER A 50 -31.58 -18.22 23.02
CA SER A 50 -32.36 -17.74 21.88
C SER A 50 -33.70 -17.05 22.20
N SER A 51 -34.10 -16.12 21.32
CA SER A 51 -35.49 -15.85 20.86
C SER A 51 -35.37 -14.93 19.63
N ALA A 52 -35.67 -15.33 18.39
CA ALA A 52 -36.98 -15.64 17.79
C ALA A 52 -38.00 -14.48 17.90
N GLY A 53 -38.51 -14.06 16.74
CA GLY A 53 -39.60 -13.10 16.53
C GLY A 53 -39.09 -11.77 15.96
N GLU A 54 -39.67 -11.12 14.97
CA GLU A 54 -40.76 -11.43 14.03
C GLU A 54 -40.76 -10.24 13.04
N HIS A 55 -41.08 -10.48 11.77
CA HIS A 55 -41.41 -9.40 10.83
C HIS A 55 -42.63 -8.62 11.32
N PRO A 56 -42.81 -7.38 10.85
CA PRO A 56 -44.07 -7.10 10.17
C PRO A 56 -43.87 -6.42 8.81
N SER A 57 -44.60 -6.95 7.85
CA SER A 57 -45.09 -6.20 6.69
C SER A 57 -46.26 -5.32 7.13
N GLU A 58 -46.33 -4.08 6.65
CA GLU A 58 -47.60 -3.40 6.44
C GLU A 58 -47.71 -2.94 4.99
N ALA A 59 -48.86 -3.26 4.41
CA ALA A 59 -49.23 -3.00 3.04
C ALA A 59 -50.43 -2.03 2.99
N ALA A 60 -50.45 -1.27 1.90
CA ALA A 60 -51.61 -0.68 1.23
C ALA A 60 -52.12 0.65 1.84
N ARG A 61 -52.74 1.60 1.12
CA ARG A 61 -53.69 1.58 -0.02
C ARG A 61 -53.67 3.01 -0.63
N ASN A 62 -53.46 3.22 -1.93
CA ASN A 62 -54.39 3.21 -3.09
C ASN A 62 -55.21 4.50 -3.34
N SER A 63 -55.43 4.73 -4.65
CA SER A 63 -56.34 5.66 -5.35
C SER A 63 -55.76 7.07 -5.62
N GLY A 64 -55.62 7.57 -6.85
CA GLY A 64 -56.15 7.21 -8.16
C GLY A 64 -56.82 8.45 -8.77
N ASP A 65 -56.52 8.83 -10.02
CA ASP A 65 -57.52 9.23 -11.04
C ASP A 65 -56.85 9.49 -12.40
N GLU A 66 -57.60 9.15 -13.46
CA GLU A 66 -57.27 9.17 -14.87
C GLU A 66 -57.53 10.56 -15.51
N THR A 67 -56.97 10.82 -16.70
CA THR A 67 -57.75 11.02 -17.94
C THR A 67 -56.83 11.31 -19.16
N SER A 68 -57.09 10.53 -20.23
CA SER A 68 -57.10 10.78 -21.68
C SER A 68 -56.28 11.92 -22.31
N ASP A 69 -55.52 11.67 -23.39
CA ASP A 69 -56.06 11.62 -24.77
C ASP A 69 -54.99 11.28 -25.86
N GLN A 70 -55.28 10.23 -26.63
CA GLN A 70 -55.23 10.02 -28.10
C GLN A 70 -54.09 10.48 -29.05
N HIS A 71 -53.94 9.60 -30.08
CA HIS A 71 -53.41 9.79 -31.46
C HIS A 71 -51.88 9.75 -31.61
N ARG A 72 -51.23 9.00 -32.53
CA ARG A 72 -51.60 8.40 -33.83
C ARG A 72 -50.44 7.50 -34.31
N LYS A 73 -50.71 6.28 -34.80
CA LYS A 73 -49.76 5.49 -35.63
C LYS A 73 -49.86 5.94 -37.10
N PRO A 74 -48.81 5.71 -37.91
CA PRO A 74 -49.05 4.79 -39.01
C PRO A 74 -47.92 3.78 -39.25
N SER A 75 -48.36 2.68 -39.85
CA SER A 75 -47.63 1.52 -40.35
C SER A 75 -46.72 1.84 -41.54
N GLY A 76 -45.66 1.06 -41.68
CA GLY A 76 -44.83 0.98 -42.89
C GLY A 76 -43.96 -0.27 -42.83
N GLU A 77 -44.51 -1.41 -43.25
CA GLU A 77 -43.72 -2.59 -43.59
C GLU A 77 -43.05 -2.33 -44.94
N HIS A 78 -41.73 -2.47 -45.05
CA HIS A 78 -41.06 -2.98 -46.26
C HIS A 78 -39.65 -3.47 -45.91
N GLN A 79 -39.48 -4.78 -46.07
CA GLN A 79 -38.39 -5.41 -46.83
C GLN A 79 -37.05 -5.69 -46.13
N LEU A 80 -36.89 -6.98 -45.82
CA LEU A 80 -35.64 -7.68 -45.58
C LEU A 80 -34.52 -7.22 -46.53
N SER A 81 -33.46 -6.66 -45.96
CA SER A 81 -32.16 -6.51 -46.60
C SER A 81 -31.11 -6.87 -45.56
N ASN A 82 -30.42 -8.00 -45.77
CA ASN A 82 -29.23 -8.35 -45.00
C ASN A 82 -28.21 -7.21 -45.10
N GLN A 83 -27.95 -6.54 -43.98
CA GLN A 83 -26.73 -5.76 -43.80
C GLN A 83 -26.30 -5.89 -42.35
N LEU A 84 -25.24 -6.69 -42.23
CA LEU A 84 -24.40 -6.89 -41.08
C LEU A 84 -23.69 -5.56 -40.77
N THR A 85 -24.21 -4.78 -39.83
CA THR A 85 -23.41 -3.85 -39.04
C THR A 85 -23.77 -4.10 -37.59
N ASP A 86 -22.85 -4.77 -36.89
CA ASP A 86 -22.84 -4.79 -35.43
C ASP A 86 -22.54 -3.36 -34.96
N ASP A 87 -23.57 -2.53 -34.98
CA ASP A 87 -23.61 -1.30 -34.19
C ASP A 87 -23.82 -1.74 -32.74
N ILE A 88 -22.75 -2.27 -32.13
CA ILE A 88 -22.67 -2.32 -30.68
C ILE A 88 -22.63 -0.86 -30.24
N ASP A 89 -23.76 -0.40 -29.72
CA ASP A 89 -23.88 0.78 -28.89
C ASP A 89 -22.97 0.57 -27.66
N THR A 90 -21.68 0.90 -27.81
CA THR A 90 -20.69 0.86 -26.73
C THR A 90 -20.81 2.11 -25.86
N SER A 91 -22.03 2.54 -25.55
CA SER A 91 -22.26 3.53 -24.52
C SER A 91 -22.73 2.78 -23.26
N SER A 92 -21.84 2.77 -22.27
CA SER A 92 -22.09 2.26 -20.89
C SER A 92 -21.81 0.78 -20.60
N VAL A 93 -20.72 0.21 -21.14
CA VAL A 93 -20.07 -0.91 -20.43
C VAL A 93 -19.22 -0.33 -19.29
N ASP A 94 -19.52 -0.78 -18.08
CA ASP A 94 -18.79 -0.44 -16.86
C ASP A 94 -17.29 -0.74 -17.07
N SER A 95 -16.48 0.31 -16.99
CA SER A 95 -15.12 0.41 -17.57
C SER A 95 -14.03 -0.29 -16.74
N ASP A 96 -14.34 -1.44 -16.14
CA ASP A 96 -13.45 -2.17 -15.20
C ASP A 96 -12.94 -3.51 -15.70
N TYR A 97 -13.20 -3.83 -16.97
CA TYR A 97 -12.70 -5.05 -17.60
C TYR A 97 -11.42 -4.78 -18.38
N TYR A 98 -10.32 -5.44 -17.99
CA TYR A 98 -9.05 -5.38 -18.70
C TYR A 98 -8.89 -6.62 -19.60
N PRO A 99 -8.85 -6.46 -20.95
CA PRO A 99 -8.61 -7.59 -21.83
C PRO A 99 -7.26 -8.27 -21.53
N PRO A 100 -7.17 -9.62 -21.65
CA PRO A 100 -5.91 -10.32 -21.45
C PRO A 100 -4.74 -9.71 -22.23
N GLY A 101 -3.70 -9.31 -21.49
CA GLY A 101 -2.49 -8.71 -22.04
C GLY A 101 -2.59 -7.21 -22.37
N SER A 102 -3.67 -6.53 -21.98
CA SER A 102 -3.76 -5.06 -22.12
C SER A 102 -2.97 -4.29 -21.05
N LEU A 103 -2.63 -4.95 -19.95
CA LEU A 103 -1.85 -4.39 -18.85
C LEU A 103 -0.37 -4.77 -18.99
N PRO A 104 0.57 -3.94 -18.49
CA PRO A 104 2.00 -4.22 -18.60
C PRO A 104 2.38 -5.61 -18.10
N SER A 105 3.42 -6.16 -18.72
CA SER A 105 4.09 -7.36 -18.28
C SER A 105 4.91 -7.13 -17.01
N TYR A 106 5.28 -8.20 -16.32
CA TYR A 106 6.17 -8.14 -15.16
C TYR A 106 7.51 -7.42 -15.44
N GLU A 107 8.12 -7.64 -16.61
CA GLU A 107 9.37 -6.98 -17.02
C GLU A 107 9.18 -5.46 -17.10
N GLU A 108 8.09 -4.99 -17.71
CA GLU A 108 7.76 -3.57 -17.79
C GLU A 108 7.44 -3.00 -16.40
N LEU A 109 6.73 -3.74 -15.55
CA LEU A 109 6.46 -3.34 -14.17
C LEU A 109 7.75 -3.20 -13.35
N ARG A 110 8.76 -4.04 -13.58
CA ARG A 110 10.07 -3.87 -12.94
C ARG A 110 10.78 -2.58 -13.35
N ASP A 111 10.55 -2.08 -14.55
CA ASP A 111 11.07 -0.78 -14.97
C ASP A 111 10.26 0.38 -14.36
N LEU A 112 8.94 0.22 -14.30
CA LEU A 112 8.00 1.23 -13.79
C LEU A 112 7.99 1.36 -12.27
N THR A 113 8.52 0.39 -11.52
CA THR A 113 8.43 0.36 -10.04
C THR A 113 9.78 0.52 -9.34
N ARG A 114 10.78 1.12 -10.01
CA ARG A 114 12.08 1.40 -9.36
C ARG A 114 11.95 2.57 -8.39
N SER A 115 12.15 2.32 -7.10
CA SER A 115 12.25 3.37 -6.08
C SER A 115 13.69 3.67 -5.71
N GLU A 116 13.92 4.86 -5.15
CA GLU A 116 15.16 5.16 -4.45
C GLU A 116 15.27 4.35 -3.13
N ALA A 117 16.47 4.29 -2.57
CA ALA A 117 16.70 3.67 -1.27
C ALA A 117 15.94 4.39 -0.16
N ASP A 118 15.39 3.61 0.78
CA ASP A 118 14.61 4.10 1.91
C ASP A 118 13.31 4.86 1.51
N LYS A 119 12.88 4.76 0.25
CA LYS A 119 11.72 5.51 -0.30
C LYS A 119 10.50 4.68 -0.64
N ALA A 120 10.53 3.37 -0.39
CA ALA A 120 9.41 2.50 -0.69
C ALA A 120 8.36 2.50 0.43
N PHE A 121 7.14 2.91 0.09
CA PHE A 121 5.99 2.92 0.99
C PHE A 121 4.91 1.94 0.52
N TYR A 122 4.47 1.10 1.43
CA TYR A 122 3.42 0.11 1.24
C TYR A 122 2.19 0.49 2.04
N TRP A 123 1.05 -0.09 1.69
CA TRP A 123 -0.16 0.11 2.48
C TRP A 123 -1.11 -1.07 2.37
N SER A 124 -1.91 -1.27 3.42
CA SER A 124 -2.95 -2.29 3.38
C SER A 124 -4.03 -2.07 4.43
N GLY A 125 -5.23 -2.57 4.11
CA GLY A 125 -6.32 -2.63 5.06
C GLY A 125 -7.10 -1.32 5.24
N ARG A 126 -7.88 -1.31 6.31
CA ARG A 126 -8.77 -0.23 6.71
C ARG A 126 -8.48 0.18 8.15
N ASP A 127 -8.67 1.46 8.43
CA ASP A 127 -8.54 2.04 9.76
C ASP A 127 -9.69 1.61 10.70
N VAL A 128 -9.68 2.07 11.96
CA VAL A 128 -10.72 1.72 12.94
C VAL A 128 -12.13 2.20 12.54
N SER A 129 -12.23 3.19 11.64
CA SER A 129 -13.50 3.69 11.10
C SER A 129 -13.99 2.90 9.88
N GLY A 130 -13.18 1.96 9.39
CA GLY A 130 -13.48 1.15 8.20
C GLY A 130 -13.09 1.82 6.88
N VAL A 131 -12.38 2.95 6.91
CA VAL A 131 -11.91 3.65 5.72
C VAL A 131 -10.59 3.03 5.24
N GLY A 132 -10.47 2.80 3.93
CA GLY A 132 -9.23 2.26 3.35
C GLY A 132 -8.07 3.24 3.53
N VAL A 133 -6.87 2.73 3.80
CA VAL A 133 -5.71 3.61 4.08
C VAL A 133 -5.01 4.15 2.82
N GLY A 134 -5.34 3.60 1.65
CA GLY A 134 -4.77 3.98 0.35
C GLY A 134 -5.58 5.03 -0.42
N PRO A 135 -5.36 5.15 -1.74
CA PRO A 135 -5.84 6.26 -2.58
C PRO A 135 -7.35 6.40 -2.63
N ASP A 136 -8.05 5.27 -2.76
CA ASP A 136 -9.52 5.23 -2.86
C ASP A 136 -10.21 5.40 -1.49
N GLY A 137 -9.44 5.61 -0.42
CA GLY A 137 -9.93 5.79 0.94
C GLY A 137 -9.49 7.12 1.54
N SER A 138 -8.77 7.09 2.66
CA SER A 138 -8.33 8.30 3.38
C SER A 138 -7.12 8.98 2.76
N GLY A 139 -6.37 8.28 1.89
CA GLY A 139 -5.13 8.78 1.31
C GLY A 139 -3.98 8.96 2.31
N ILE A 140 -4.09 8.35 3.50
CA ILE A 140 -3.12 8.54 4.58
C ILE A 140 -1.76 7.92 4.20
N ALA A 141 -1.75 6.82 3.45
CA ALA A 141 -0.52 6.19 2.98
C ALA A 141 0.29 7.11 2.05
N GLU A 142 -0.36 7.76 1.07
CA GLU A 142 0.32 8.73 0.20
C GLU A 142 0.80 9.95 0.97
N HIS A 143 0.05 10.38 1.98
CA HIS A 143 0.46 11.47 2.85
C HIS A 143 1.78 11.15 3.56
N PHE A 144 1.86 10.01 4.26
CA PHE A 144 3.10 9.56 4.91
C PHE A 144 4.26 9.39 3.92
N ALA A 145 3.99 8.79 2.75
CA ALA A 145 5.00 8.63 1.70
C ALA A 145 5.52 10.01 1.25
N GLY A 146 4.62 10.96 0.97
CA GLY A 146 4.96 12.32 0.56
C GLY A 146 5.77 13.08 1.60
N GLU A 147 5.40 13.01 2.89
CA GLU A 147 6.15 13.64 3.98
C GLU A 147 7.58 13.10 4.12
N ALA A 148 7.76 11.80 3.85
CA ALA A 148 9.08 11.16 3.85
C ALA A 148 9.84 11.31 2.52
N ASN A 149 9.28 12.06 1.56
CA ASN A 149 9.82 12.22 0.22
C ASN A 149 10.01 10.86 -0.50
N GLY A 150 9.12 9.91 -0.21
CA GLY A 150 9.02 8.58 -0.80
C GLY A 150 7.75 8.45 -1.66
N THR A 151 7.43 7.21 -2.04
CA THR A 151 6.31 6.91 -2.95
C THR A 151 5.55 5.68 -2.50
N THR A 152 4.23 5.64 -2.68
CA THR A 152 3.50 4.37 -2.77
C THR A 152 3.68 3.75 -4.17
N LEU A 153 3.22 2.50 -4.34
CA LEU A 153 3.21 1.83 -5.64
C LEU A 153 2.43 2.65 -6.68
N GLU A 154 1.23 3.13 -6.32
CA GLU A 154 0.35 3.90 -7.19
C GLU A 154 1.00 5.21 -7.60
N MET A 155 1.53 5.97 -6.63
CA MET A 155 2.24 7.22 -6.90
C MET A 155 3.38 7.01 -7.90
N LEU A 156 4.13 5.91 -7.76
CA LEU A 156 5.28 5.61 -8.61
C LEU A 156 4.87 5.20 -10.02
N LEU A 157 3.86 4.32 -10.16
CA LEU A 157 3.32 3.93 -11.47
C LEU A 157 2.77 5.13 -12.23
N GLU A 158 2.00 5.98 -11.53
CA GLU A 158 1.46 7.21 -12.09
C GLU A 158 2.55 8.20 -12.52
N HIS A 159 3.55 8.40 -11.66
CA HIS A 159 4.70 9.26 -11.96
C HIS A 159 5.45 8.78 -13.20
N ASN A 160 5.53 7.46 -13.39
CA ASN A 160 6.19 6.83 -14.53
C ASN A 160 5.29 6.68 -15.76
N GLY A 161 4.13 7.34 -15.77
CA GLY A 161 3.29 7.52 -16.95
C GLY A 161 2.17 6.50 -17.13
N LEU A 162 1.95 5.59 -16.16
CA LEU A 162 0.86 4.63 -16.21
C LEU A 162 -0.42 5.26 -15.66
N LYS A 163 -1.25 5.82 -16.57
CA LYS A 163 -2.56 6.40 -16.26
C LYS A 163 -3.58 6.10 -17.37
N PRO A 164 -4.84 5.77 -17.03
CA PRO A 164 -5.34 5.54 -15.67
C PRO A 164 -4.76 4.24 -15.06
N LEU A 165 -4.64 4.20 -13.72
CA LEU A 165 -4.32 2.96 -13.03
C LEU A 165 -5.52 2.00 -13.07
N PRO A 166 -5.29 0.68 -13.22
CA PRO A 166 -6.35 -0.30 -13.14
C PRO A 166 -7.05 -0.27 -11.78
N ARG A 167 -8.39 -0.28 -11.70
CA ARG A 167 -9.04 -0.47 -10.39
C ARG A 167 -8.78 -1.87 -9.85
N TRP A 168 -8.60 -2.03 -8.55
CA TRP A 168 -8.57 -3.35 -7.92
C TRP A 168 -9.94 -4.02 -8.07
N ASN A 169 -9.98 -5.17 -8.74
CA ASN A 169 -11.18 -5.97 -8.93
C ASN A 169 -10.83 -7.45 -8.74
N GLU A 170 -11.26 -8.03 -7.62
CA GLU A 170 -10.98 -9.44 -7.29
C GLU A 170 -11.68 -10.45 -8.23
N LEU A 171 -12.66 -9.98 -9.00
CA LEU A 171 -13.40 -10.80 -9.97
C LEU A 171 -12.79 -10.74 -11.38
N ASP A 172 -11.84 -9.83 -11.62
CA ASP A 172 -11.10 -9.73 -12.88
C ASP A 172 -9.68 -10.30 -12.70
N PRO A 173 -9.37 -11.49 -13.28
CA PRO A 173 -8.05 -12.08 -13.20
C PRO A 173 -6.93 -11.18 -13.72
N GLU A 174 -7.21 -10.29 -14.67
CA GLU A 174 -6.19 -9.36 -15.20
C GLU A 174 -5.91 -8.23 -14.21
N SER A 175 -6.93 -7.71 -13.52
CA SER A 175 -6.75 -6.76 -12.42
C SER A 175 -5.96 -7.39 -11.27
N VAL A 176 -6.34 -8.60 -10.85
CA VAL A 176 -5.62 -9.34 -9.80
C VAL A 176 -4.16 -9.57 -10.21
N ARG A 177 -3.92 -10.09 -11.42
CA ARG A 177 -2.57 -10.33 -11.94
C ARG A 177 -1.74 -9.05 -11.92
N PHE A 178 -2.27 -7.97 -12.48
CA PHE A 178 -1.55 -6.69 -12.56
C PHE A 178 -1.13 -6.20 -11.17
N TRP A 179 -2.05 -6.18 -10.21
CA TRP A 179 -1.75 -5.67 -8.87
C TRP A 179 -0.79 -6.58 -8.11
N GLU A 180 -0.92 -7.91 -8.23
CA GLU A 180 0.04 -8.84 -7.64
C GLU A 180 1.43 -8.70 -8.28
N GLU A 181 1.51 -8.59 -9.61
CA GLU A 181 2.77 -8.43 -10.36
C GLU A 181 3.43 -7.06 -10.10
N ALA A 182 2.65 -5.99 -10.00
CA ALA A 182 3.17 -4.65 -9.73
C ALA A 182 3.72 -4.55 -8.29
N SER A 183 2.99 -5.10 -7.32
CA SER A 183 3.42 -5.18 -5.92
C SER A 183 4.67 -6.05 -5.76
N ALA A 184 4.70 -7.16 -6.48
CA ALA A 184 5.87 -8.04 -6.58
C ALA A 184 7.11 -7.32 -7.14
N ALA A 185 6.96 -6.65 -8.28
CA ALA A 185 8.04 -5.91 -8.92
C ALA A 185 8.55 -4.78 -8.03
N TYR A 186 7.64 -4.12 -7.31
CA TYR A 186 7.98 -3.06 -6.36
C TYR A 186 8.78 -3.58 -5.17
N ALA A 187 8.35 -4.69 -4.56
CA ALA A 187 9.10 -5.37 -3.50
C ALA A 187 10.49 -5.86 -3.95
N ASP A 188 10.61 -6.35 -5.19
CA ASP A 188 11.89 -6.78 -5.76
C ASP A 188 12.85 -5.59 -6.02
N ASN A 189 12.30 -4.42 -6.33
CA ASN A 189 13.07 -3.20 -6.60
C ASN A 189 13.41 -2.39 -5.33
N ALA A 190 12.72 -2.64 -4.22
CA ALA A 190 12.95 -1.92 -2.97
C ALA A 190 14.37 -2.14 -2.42
N THR A 191 14.93 -1.11 -1.78
CA THR A 191 16.25 -1.15 -1.17
C THR A 191 16.27 -0.35 0.14
N GLY A 192 17.07 -0.80 1.11
CA GLY A 192 17.16 -0.19 2.44
C GLY A 192 15.94 -0.48 3.32
N THR A 193 15.45 0.54 4.00
CA THR A 193 14.28 0.49 4.87
C THR A 193 13.02 0.72 4.06
N VAL A 194 12.03 -0.15 4.20
CA VAL A 194 10.69 0.08 3.65
C VAL A 194 9.71 0.35 4.77
N THR A 195 8.69 1.16 4.49
CA THR A 195 7.65 1.52 5.46
C THR A 195 6.29 1.07 4.94
N ALA A 196 5.45 0.51 5.80
CA ALA A 196 4.11 0.06 5.45
C ALA A 196 3.06 0.69 6.37
N ILE A 197 2.03 1.31 5.81
CA ILE A 197 0.91 1.89 6.56
C ILE A 197 -0.21 0.86 6.56
N VAL A 198 -0.46 0.22 7.70
CA VAL A 198 -1.32 -0.96 7.76
C VAL A 198 -2.44 -0.74 8.76
N GLY A 199 -3.66 -0.64 8.24
CA GLY A 199 -4.87 -0.53 9.05
C GLY A 199 -5.17 -1.79 9.85
N CYS A 200 -5.92 -1.62 10.94
CA CYS A 200 -6.27 -2.69 11.86
C CYS A 200 -7.18 -3.78 11.23
N ASN A 201 -7.84 -3.50 10.10
CA ASN A 201 -8.72 -4.43 9.42
C ASN A 201 -8.17 -4.83 8.03
N LEU A 202 -7.66 -6.06 7.93
CA LEU A 202 -7.09 -6.63 6.71
C LEU A 202 -8.04 -7.66 6.06
N ARG A 203 -8.18 -7.58 4.74
CA ARG A 203 -8.86 -8.63 3.98
C ARG A 203 -8.05 -9.93 4.01
N PRO A 204 -8.67 -11.11 4.15
CA PRO A 204 -7.99 -12.39 3.92
C PRO A 204 -7.34 -12.42 2.53
N GLY A 205 -6.11 -12.91 2.44
CA GLY A 205 -5.38 -12.96 1.17
C GLY A 205 -4.95 -11.59 0.63
N ASN A 206 -4.86 -10.55 1.47
CA ASN A 206 -4.34 -9.24 1.05
C ASN A 206 -2.91 -9.35 0.49
N VAL A 207 -2.64 -8.54 -0.53
CA VAL A 207 -1.37 -8.49 -1.27
C VAL A 207 -0.17 -8.20 -0.35
N TRP A 208 -0.34 -7.35 0.67
CA TRP A 208 0.70 -7.04 1.65
C TRP A 208 1.25 -8.29 2.35
N GLN A 209 0.36 -9.13 2.88
CA GLN A 209 0.75 -10.34 3.61
C GLN A 209 1.16 -11.49 2.68
N THR A 210 0.53 -11.61 1.52
CA THR A 210 0.71 -12.80 0.65
C THR A 210 1.81 -12.63 -0.39
N ILE A 211 2.07 -11.41 -0.86
CA ILE A 211 3.01 -11.12 -1.94
C ILE A 211 4.18 -10.26 -1.43
N GLU A 212 3.88 -9.12 -0.81
CA GLU A 212 4.89 -8.08 -0.54
C GLU A 212 5.82 -8.49 0.60
N ILE A 213 5.30 -8.87 1.77
CA ILE A 213 6.13 -9.29 2.91
C ILE A 213 7.11 -10.43 2.54
N PRO A 214 6.68 -11.55 1.94
CA PRO A 214 7.61 -12.64 1.58
C PRO A 214 8.71 -12.19 0.61
N ARG A 215 8.38 -11.34 -0.36
CA ARG A 215 9.35 -10.82 -1.34
C ARG A 215 10.32 -9.82 -0.71
N LEU A 216 9.84 -8.92 0.14
CA LEU A 216 10.66 -7.97 0.88
C LEU A 216 11.67 -8.68 1.79
N ILE A 217 11.24 -9.72 2.50
CA ILE A 217 12.14 -10.55 3.33
C ILE A 217 13.17 -11.29 2.46
N GLY A 218 12.74 -11.79 1.29
CA GLY A 218 13.62 -12.47 0.32
C GLY A 218 14.60 -11.55 -0.40
N ASN A 219 14.29 -10.26 -0.51
CA ASN A 219 15.13 -9.27 -1.17
C ASN A 219 16.35 -8.93 -0.30
N LEU A 220 17.55 -9.25 -0.80
CA LEU A 220 18.80 -9.01 -0.07
C LEU A 220 19.14 -7.51 0.10
N ASN A 221 18.53 -6.63 -0.70
CA ASN A 221 18.77 -5.19 -0.62
C ASN A 221 17.88 -4.50 0.42
N VAL A 222 16.82 -5.15 0.89
CA VAL A 222 15.97 -4.64 1.97
C VAL A 222 16.63 -4.98 3.31
N THR A 223 16.85 -3.99 4.16
CA THR A 223 17.50 -4.14 5.47
C THR A 223 16.52 -4.11 6.63
N LYS A 224 15.36 -3.46 6.44
CA LYS A 224 14.37 -3.25 7.49
C LYS A 224 12.97 -3.07 6.90
N ILE A 225 11.98 -3.63 7.57
CA ILE A 225 10.56 -3.37 7.29
C ILE A 225 9.93 -2.77 8.55
N ILE A 226 9.43 -1.54 8.42
CA ILE A 226 8.70 -0.82 9.46
C ILE A 226 7.22 -0.82 9.08
N GLN A 227 6.35 -1.19 10.02
CA GLN A 227 4.92 -1.05 9.90
C GLN A 227 4.43 0.07 10.80
N ILE A 228 3.61 0.97 10.28
CA ILE A 228 2.98 2.07 11.01
C ILE A 228 1.48 1.79 11.09
N ASP A 229 0.94 1.84 12.31
CA ASP A 229 -0.49 1.88 12.54
C ASP A 229 -1.03 3.28 12.14
N PRO A 230 -1.98 3.38 11.20
CA PRO A 230 -2.47 4.67 10.70
C PRO A 230 -3.29 5.45 11.74
N ASP A 231 -3.88 4.75 12.72
CA ASP A 231 -4.75 5.33 13.74
C ASP A 231 -3.94 5.92 14.89
N THR A 232 -2.84 5.27 15.27
CA THR A 232 -2.02 5.67 16.42
C THR A 232 -0.67 6.28 16.03
N GLY A 233 -0.22 6.12 14.79
CA GLY A 233 1.12 6.49 14.33
C GLY A 233 2.24 5.64 14.93
N LEU A 234 1.92 4.52 15.58
CA LEU A 234 2.93 3.69 16.23
C LEU A 234 3.69 2.87 15.19
N SER A 235 5.02 3.00 15.20
CA SER A 235 5.92 2.23 14.34
C SER A 235 6.37 0.94 15.02
N THR A 236 6.29 -0.17 14.29
CA THR A 236 6.77 -1.49 14.69
C THR A 236 7.74 -2.01 13.64
N VAL A 237 8.91 -2.50 14.05
CA VAL A 237 9.82 -3.21 13.15
C VAL A 237 9.34 -4.66 13.03
N ILE A 238 8.98 -5.09 11.81
CA ILE A 238 8.51 -6.46 11.55
C ILE A 238 9.59 -7.35 10.91
N PHE A 239 10.68 -6.74 10.44
CA PHE A 239 11.87 -7.42 9.91
C PHE A 239 13.10 -6.51 9.99
N GLU A 240 14.27 -7.06 10.30
CA GLU A 240 15.57 -6.40 10.26
C GLU A 240 16.69 -7.44 10.04
N ARG A 241 17.79 -7.05 9.38
CA ARG A 241 18.93 -7.91 9.07
C ARG A 241 20.28 -7.37 9.57
#